data_AF-A0A023ED98-F1
#
_entry.id   AF-A0A023ED98-F1
#
_cell.length_a   1.000
_cell.length_b   1.000
_cell.length_c   1.000
_cell.angle_alpha   90.00
_cell.angle_beta   90.00
_cell.angle_gamma   90.00
#
_symmetry.space_group_name_H-M   'P 1'
#
loop_
_entity.id
_entity.type
_entity.pdbx_description
1 polymer ?
#
loop_
_entity_poly.entity_id
_entity_poly.type
_entity_poly.pdbx_seq_one_letter_code
_entity_poly.pdbx_strand_id
1 'polypeptide(L)'
;MASNTQGIQQLLAAEKKAAEKVGEARKRKARRLKQAKDEATEEIEKYRGEREKQFKDFEAKHIGSREGVSNKIDADTRVRIDEMNRALSTHKEFVIKDVLEYVYAIKLELHKNYRQ
;
A
#
# COMPACT_ATOMS: atom_id res chain seq x y z
N MET A 1 20.13 68.63 50.63
CA MET A 1 18.88 67.94 50.24
C MET A 1 18.86 67.42 48.79
N ALA A 2 19.73 67.87 47.86
CA ALA A 2 19.69 67.45 46.44
C ALA A 2 20.31 66.07 46.12
N SER A 3 21.15 65.51 47.00
CA SER A 3 21.84 64.23 46.73
C SER A 3 20.95 63.00 46.81
N ASN A 4 19.83 63.07 47.55
CA ASN A 4 18.97 61.91 47.80
C ASN A 4 18.05 61.60 46.61
N THR A 5 17.66 62.64 45.86
CA THR A 5 16.77 62.51 44.69
C THR A 5 17.50 61.94 43.47
N GLN A 6 18.79 62.24 43.31
CA GLN A 6 19.59 61.78 42.16
C GLN A 6 19.90 60.27 42.24
N GLY A 7 20.19 59.75 43.42
CA GLY A 7 20.39 58.31 43.64
C GLY A 7 19.12 57.48 43.41
N ILE A 8 17.96 57.99 43.84
CA ILE A 8 16.65 57.34 43.61
C ILE A 8 16.34 57.27 42.10
N GLN A 9 16.59 58.34 41.34
CA GLN A 9 16.38 58.33 39.89
C GLN A 9 17.27 57.29 39.19
N GLN A 10 18.50 57.10 39.66
CA GLN A 10 19.43 56.13 39.08
C GLN A 10 18.98 54.69 39.36
N LEU A 11 18.46 54.41 40.56
CA LEU A 11 17.86 53.11 40.90
C LEU A 11 16.61 52.82 40.06
N LEU A 12 15.71 53.81 39.89
CA LEU A 12 14.52 53.67 39.04
C LEU A 12 14.89 53.41 37.57
N ALA A 13 15.94 54.06 37.06
CA ALA A 13 16.44 53.82 35.70
C ALA A 13 17.06 52.42 35.56
N ALA A 14 17.77 51.93 36.57
CA ALA A 14 18.32 50.58 36.61
C ALA A 14 17.21 49.51 36.68
N GLU A 15 16.17 49.75 37.49
CA GLU A 15 15.00 48.89 37.59
C GLU A 15 14.26 48.78 36.25
N LYS A 16 14.03 49.90 35.57
CA LYS A 16 13.41 49.92 34.24
C LYS A 16 14.23 49.14 33.22
N LYS A 17 15.55 49.34 33.17
CA LYS A 17 16.46 48.57 32.29
C LYS A 17 16.45 47.07 32.60
N ALA A 18 16.43 46.69 33.86
CA ALA A 18 16.36 45.29 34.26
C ALA A 18 15.02 44.65 33.85
N ALA A 19 13.90 45.36 34.08
CA ALA A 19 12.57 44.93 33.69
C ALA A 19 12.45 44.76 32.16
N GLU A 20 12.97 45.71 31.39
CA GLU A 20 13.02 45.63 29.92
C GLU A 20 13.83 44.42 29.44
N LYS A 21 15.04 44.21 29.99
CA LYS A 21 15.90 43.08 29.64
C LYS A 21 15.23 41.72 29.92
N VAL A 22 14.54 41.60 31.05
CA VAL A 22 13.78 40.39 31.40
C VAL A 22 12.57 40.22 30.49
N GLY A 23 11.87 41.32 30.18
CA GLY A 23 10.73 41.33 29.25
C GLY A 23 11.12 40.86 27.85
N GLU A 24 12.22 41.36 27.30
CA GLU A 24 12.76 40.93 26.01
C GLU A 24 13.17 39.46 26.02
N ALA A 25 13.84 38.99 27.08
CA ALA A 25 14.22 37.59 27.21
C ALA A 25 12.99 36.66 27.22
N ARG A 26 11.93 37.04 27.93
CA ARG A 26 10.65 36.28 27.96
C ARG A 26 9.97 36.28 26.58
N LYS A 27 9.90 37.43 25.90
CA LYS A 27 9.35 37.52 24.53
C LYS A 27 10.15 36.66 23.55
N ARG A 28 11.48 36.68 23.62
CA ARG A 28 12.36 35.86 22.78
C ARG A 28 12.16 34.37 23.03
N LYS A 29 12.03 33.95 24.29
CA LYS A 29 11.72 32.54 24.65
C LYS A 29 10.36 32.11 24.08
N ALA A 30 9.33 32.92 24.25
CA ALA A 30 8.00 32.62 23.72
C ALA A 30 8.01 32.52 22.18
N ARG A 31 8.72 33.43 21.50
CA ARG A 31 8.88 33.37 20.04
C ARG A 31 9.58 32.09 19.58
N ARG A 32 10.68 31.70 20.22
CA ARG A 32 11.39 30.45 19.90
C ARG A 32 10.53 29.20 20.13
N LEU A 33 9.76 29.18 21.21
CA LEU A 33 8.85 28.06 21.48
C LEU A 33 7.72 27.97 20.45
N LYS A 34 7.18 29.11 20.01
CA LYS A 34 6.17 29.15 18.94
C LYS A 34 6.78 28.68 17.61
N GLN A 35 7.94 29.22 17.25
CA GLN A 35 8.66 28.82 16.04
C GLN A 35 8.94 27.31 16.00
N ALA A 36 9.43 26.73 17.09
CA ALA A 36 9.69 25.29 17.15
C ALA A 36 8.41 24.44 16.99
N LYS A 37 7.26 24.92 17.47
CA LYS A 37 5.97 24.25 17.25
C LYS A 37 5.53 24.36 15.80
N ASP A 38 5.62 25.55 15.23
CA ASP A 38 5.22 25.82 13.85
C ASP A 38 6.08 24.99 12.87
N GLU A 39 7.40 24.95 13.07
CA GLU A 39 8.34 24.13 12.29
C GLU A 39 8.03 22.63 12.41
N ALA A 40 7.76 22.12 13.63
CA ALA A 40 7.39 20.72 13.81
C ALA A 40 6.05 20.37 13.13
N THR A 41 5.07 21.28 13.17
CA THR A 41 3.79 21.06 12.46
C THR A 41 3.98 21.07 10.95
N GLU A 42 4.85 21.94 10.42
CA GLU A 42 5.15 21.99 9.00
C GLU A 42 5.83 20.70 8.52
N GLU A 43 6.76 20.16 9.31
CA GLU A 43 7.44 18.89 9.01
C GLU A 43 6.47 17.70 9.04
N ILE A 44 5.56 17.66 10.01
CA ILE A 44 4.51 16.63 10.09
C ILE A 44 3.59 16.67 8.86
N GLU A 45 3.15 17.85 8.45
CA GLU A 45 2.27 18.00 7.28
C GLU A 45 3.00 17.64 5.97
N LYS A 46 4.28 18.00 5.84
CA LYS A 46 5.12 17.55 4.70
C LYS A 46 5.21 16.04 4.66
N TYR A 47 5.54 15.40 5.77
CA TYR A 47 5.65 13.95 5.85
C TYR A 47 4.31 13.25 5.55
N ARG A 48 3.20 13.81 6.05
CA ARG A 48 1.86 13.32 5.76
C ARG A 48 1.54 13.40 4.27
N GLY A 49 1.83 14.53 3.62
CA GLY A 49 1.64 14.71 2.19
C GLY A 49 2.48 13.75 1.34
N GLU A 50 3.74 13.53 1.73
CA GLU A 50 4.62 12.54 1.07
C GLU A 50 4.07 11.12 1.20
N ARG A 51 3.62 10.72 2.39
CA ARG A 51 3.04 9.39 2.63
C ARG A 51 1.73 9.20 1.89
N GLU A 52 0.88 10.22 1.83
CA GLU A 52 -0.37 10.16 1.06
C GLU A 52 -0.10 10.07 -0.44
N LYS A 53 0.91 10.79 -0.94
CA LYS A 53 1.34 10.67 -2.34
C LYS A 53 1.86 9.27 -2.65
N GLN A 54 2.75 8.72 -1.80
CA GLN A 54 3.22 7.35 -1.93
C GLN A 54 2.09 6.33 -1.90
N PHE A 55 1.10 6.55 -1.02
CA PHE A 55 -0.07 5.69 -0.93
C PHE A 55 -0.91 5.73 -2.22
N LYS A 56 -1.24 6.93 -2.72
CA LYS A 56 -1.98 7.09 -3.97
C LYS A 56 -1.23 6.52 -5.18
N ASP A 57 0.08 6.71 -5.25
CA ASP A 57 0.92 6.13 -6.31
C ASP A 57 0.92 4.59 -6.24
N PHE A 58 0.99 4.03 -5.03
CA PHE A 58 0.91 2.58 -4.81
C PHE A 58 -0.48 2.05 -5.18
N GLU A 59 -1.54 2.75 -4.77
CA GLU A 59 -2.92 2.44 -5.07
C GLU A 59 -3.18 2.45 -6.58
N ALA A 60 -2.77 3.50 -7.29
CA ALA A 60 -2.92 3.59 -8.74
C ALA A 60 -2.18 2.46 -9.48
N LYS A 61 -0.97 2.10 -9.04
CA LYS A 61 -0.20 0.98 -9.60
C LYS A 61 -0.88 -0.37 -9.38
N HIS A 62 -1.52 -0.58 -8.24
CA HIS A 62 -2.09 -1.88 -7.86
C HIS A 62 -3.56 -2.03 -8.26
N ILE A 63 -4.35 -0.94 -8.32
CA ILE A 63 -5.71 -0.96 -8.83
C ILE A 63 -5.72 -1.45 -10.29
N GLY A 64 -4.83 -0.92 -11.14
CA GLY A 64 -4.69 -1.37 -12.53
C GLY A 64 -4.13 -2.79 -12.68
N SER A 65 -3.45 -3.31 -11.64
CA SER A 65 -2.92 -4.67 -11.66
C SER A 65 -4.02 -5.72 -11.64
N ARG A 66 -5.21 -5.44 -11.09
CA ARG A 66 -6.29 -6.43 -11.00
C ARG A 66 -6.90 -6.73 -12.37
N GLU A 67 -7.12 -5.71 -13.18
CA GLU A 67 -7.56 -5.86 -14.57
C GLU A 67 -6.46 -6.49 -15.44
N GLY A 68 -5.21 -6.08 -15.25
CA GLY A 68 -4.07 -6.69 -15.96
C GLY A 68 -3.91 -8.19 -15.66
N VAL A 69 -4.15 -8.61 -14.41
CA VAL A 69 -4.12 -10.04 -14.03
C VAL A 69 -5.32 -10.79 -14.63
N SER A 70 -6.53 -10.22 -14.60
CA SER A 70 -7.71 -10.85 -15.22
C SER A 70 -7.49 -11.08 -16.72
N ASN A 71 -7.03 -10.06 -17.45
CA ASN A 71 -6.77 -10.17 -18.88
C ASN A 71 -5.71 -11.23 -19.21
N LYS A 72 -4.67 -11.37 -18.38
CA LYS A 72 -3.67 -12.44 -18.53
C LYS A 72 -4.27 -13.81 -18.28
N ILE A 73 -5.07 -13.98 -17.22
CA ILE A 73 -5.75 -15.24 -16.93
C ILE A 73 -6.68 -15.61 -18.09
N ASP A 74 -7.45 -14.65 -18.62
CA ASP A 74 -8.35 -14.89 -19.74
C ASP A 74 -7.59 -15.28 -21.02
N ALA A 75 -6.46 -14.64 -21.30
CA ALA A 75 -5.59 -14.98 -22.42
C ALA A 75 -5.02 -16.41 -22.28
N ASP A 76 -4.45 -16.73 -21.11
CA ASP A 76 -3.89 -18.06 -20.83
C ASP A 76 -4.98 -19.15 -20.89
N THR A 77 -6.18 -18.84 -20.38
CA THR A 77 -7.32 -19.76 -20.42
C THR A 77 -7.75 -20.05 -21.85
N ARG A 78 -7.79 -19.05 -22.73
CA ARG A 78 -8.10 -19.25 -24.16
C ARG A 78 -7.06 -20.15 -24.84
N VAL A 79 -5.77 -19.90 -24.60
CA VAL A 79 -4.69 -20.74 -25.14
C VAL A 79 -4.86 -22.19 -24.69
N ARG A 80 -5.16 -22.41 -23.40
CA ARG A 80 -5.34 -23.77 -22.84
C ARG A 80 -6.57 -24.49 -23.41
N ILE A 81 -7.65 -23.76 -23.64
CA ILE A 81 -8.86 -24.29 -24.30
C ILE A 81 -8.54 -24.68 -25.75
N ASP A 82 -7.81 -23.85 -26.48
CA ASP A 82 -7.42 -24.14 -27.86
C ASP A 82 -6.51 -25.37 -27.95
N GLU A 83 -5.54 -25.50 -27.05
CA GLU A 83 -4.70 -26.70 -26.93
C GLU A 83 -5.52 -27.96 -26.64
N MET A 84 -6.46 -27.87 -25.70
CA MET A 84 -7.36 -28.97 -25.35
C MET A 84 -8.23 -29.39 -26.53
N ASN A 85 -8.78 -28.43 -27.27
CA ASN A 85 -9.58 -28.68 -28.46
C ASN A 85 -8.75 -29.36 -29.56
N ARG A 86 -7.50 -28.94 -29.78
CA ARG A 86 -6.59 -29.59 -30.73
C ARG A 86 -6.27 -31.03 -30.33
N ALA A 87 -6.00 -31.27 -29.05
CA ALA A 87 -5.75 -32.62 -28.54
C ALA A 87 -6.98 -33.51 -28.74
N LEU A 88 -8.18 -32.99 -28.43
CA LEU A 88 -9.45 -33.66 -28.69
C LEU A 88 -9.62 -34.01 -30.17
N SER A 89 -9.46 -33.04 -31.08
CA SER A 89 -9.58 -33.28 -32.52
C SER A 89 -8.60 -34.36 -33.02
N THR A 90 -7.39 -34.41 -32.46
CA THR A 90 -6.36 -35.38 -32.86
C THR A 90 -6.69 -36.80 -32.37
N HIS A 91 -7.21 -36.93 -31.15
CA HIS A 91 -7.41 -38.25 -30.52
C HIS A 91 -8.85 -38.77 -30.63
N LYS A 92 -9.82 -37.93 -31.02
CA LYS A 92 -11.25 -38.26 -31.06
C LYS A 92 -11.54 -39.52 -31.88
N GLU A 93 -11.04 -39.61 -33.11
CA GLU A 93 -11.33 -40.74 -33.99
C GLU A 93 -10.72 -42.05 -33.47
N PHE A 94 -9.49 -41.98 -32.95
CA PHE A 94 -8.82 -43.13 -32.35
C PHE A 94 -9.60 -43.68 -31.15
N VAL A 95 -9.99 -42.81 -30.21
CA VAL A 95 -10.73 -43.22 -29.01
C VAL A 95 -12.11 -43.78 -29.37
N ILE A 96 -12.81 -43.18 -30.34
CA ILE A 96 -14.10 -43.70 -30.81
C ILE A 96 -13.93 -45.11 -31.37
N LYS A 97 -12.91 -45.34 -32.19
CA LYS A 97 -12.65 -46.66 -32.78
C LYS A 97 -12.31 -47.70 -31.71
N ASP A 98 -11.46 -47.35 -30.76
CA ASP A 98 -11.05 -48.23 -29.65
C ASP A 98 -12.26 -48.64 -28.80
N VAL A 99 -13.11 -47.67 -28.43
CA VAL A 99 -14.35 -47.96 -27.66
C VAL A 99 -15.29 -48.85 -28.45
N LEU A 100 -15.50 -48.60 -29.75
CA LEU A 100 -16.34 -49.45 -30.59
C LEU A 100 -15.78 -50.87 -30.70
N GLU A 101 -14.46 -51.03 -30.82
CA GLU A 101 -13.80 -52.34 -30.87
C GLU A 101 -14.07 -53.15 -29.59
N TYR A 102 -13.94 -52.53 -28.41
CA TYR A 102 -14.30 -53.19 -27.14
C TYR A 102 -15.77 -53.54 -27.04
N VAL A 103 -16.67 -52.67 -27.51
CA VAL A 103 -18.12 -52.90 -27.46
C VAL A 103 -18.54 -54.04 -28.39
N TYR A 104 -17.94 -54.14 -29.57
CA TYR A 104 -18.22 -55.23 -30.52
C TYR A 104 -17.49 -56.54 -30.19
N ALA A 105 -16.47 -56.52 -29.32
CA ALA A 105 -15.75 -57.71 -28.87
C ALA A 105 -16.55 -58.51 -27.82
N ILE A 106 -17.61 -59.20 -28.27
CA ILE A 106 -18.40 -60.08 -27.42
C ILE A 106 -17.58 -61.34 -27.09
N LYS A 107 -17.11 -61.43 -25.84
CA LYS A 107 -16.50 -62.64 -25.29
C LYS A 107 -17.53 -63.45 -24.52
N LEU A 108 -17.94 -64.57 -25.11
CA LEU A 108 -18.78 -65.55 -24.44
C LEU A 108 -17.92 -66.37 -23.48
N GLU A 109 -17.86 -65.94 -22.23
CA GLU A 109 -17.22 -66.70 -21.17
C GLU A 109 -18.26 -67.47 -20.37
N LEU A 110 -17.98 -68.74 -20.17
CA LEU A 110 -18.80 -69.58 -19.32
C LEU A 110 -18.60 -69.16 -17.86
N HIS A 111 -19.70 -69.02 -17.13
CA HIS A 111 -19.63 -68.57 -15.74
C HIS A 111 -18.72 -69.51 -14.94
N LYS A 112 -17.83 -68.93 -14.12
CA LYS A 112 -16.76 -69.64 -13.39
C LYS A 112 -17.21 -70.86 -12.57
N ASN A 113 -18.50 -70.92 -12.23
CA ASN A 113 -19.11 -71.97 -11.41
C ASN A 113 -19.87 -73.04 -12.21
N TYR A 114 -19.80 -73.04 -13.54
CA TYR A 114 -20.48 -74.08 -14.32
C TYR A 114 -19.84 -75.44 -14.09
N ARG A 115 -20.65 -76.42 -13.71
CA ARG A 115 -20.30 -77.85 -13.66
C ARG A 115 -21.16 -78.56 -14.70
N GLN A 116 -20.51 -79.33 -15.57
CA GLN A 116 -21.14 -80.20 -16.58
C GLN A 116 -21.99 -81.29 -15.92
#